data_AF-A0A532U795-F1
#
_entry.id   AF-A0A532U795-F1
#
_cell.length_a   1.000
_cell.length_b   1.000
_cell.length_c   1.000
_cell.angle_alpha   90.00
_cell.angle_beta   90.00
_cell.angle_gamma   90.00
#
_symmetry.space_group_name_H-M   'P 1'
#
loop_
_entity.id
_entity.type
_entity.pdbx_description
1 polymer ?
#
loop_
_entity_poly.entity_id
_entity_poly.type
_entity_poly.pdbx_seq_one_letter_code
_entity_poly.pdbx_strand_id
1 'polypeptide(L)'
;MKATARSLQVGSIFSVLVIAFLVASCAQPVYMKMNPPSDADKAFLPGNNSCYLATAANMLAGAGYGTGNTVQDRADDIYADLTATAAFGTADGGWTDTALAWWLNSNHNTWANNPYTVVTVDGNKSPRYPWAEPNGARTIGNELRRCEFVGLSISWPTNAVDQVGNPIIGTRGHAITAWGDDSGILVSLGANPGTVRVTDSDRDTGGNVQAYDYDDYTNPNPGGANEGNGWYIDYDPNHPYIKHIITLCPTDDPSDNKLTQRVVGSYKIHQTSQLSATDLHYVVGTDVNILSYRTMVSWPTEEAPDITESQPQRKQLTVDWDFTDKPVPQCEWVTITTEFVLPAWNAMEYDDVHFTYPDVLPTMELPSLYWLLETPFIDKAEAIADVTGGYVIGSFDIVDPQRPSGEEVVAQYRLLHQYSYTQSPEFHTFVLKGSQGFHATNFRFGHSYGYLDPEALWEFDEWMTEIAKEYPLGEEAIEIAIDWAGLLPYPEGEDITGRIPDIEQGLMKRLP
;
A
#
# COMPACT_ATOMS: atom_id res chain seq x y z
N MET A 1 -51.39 -50.07 20.73
CA MET A 1 -50.10 -50.66 20.30
C MET A 1 -49.32 -49.60 19.57
N LYS A 2 -48.05 -49.46 19.95
CA LYS A 2 -47.11 -48.40 19.52
C LYS A 2 -46.71 -48.56 18.05
N ALA A 3 -46.49 -47.43 17.37
CA ALA A 3 -45.45 -47.29 16.35
C ALA A 3 -44.98 -45.83 16.33
N THR A 4 -43.83 -45.59 16.96
CA THR A 4 -43.08 -44.33 16.97
C THR A 4 -42.26 -44.24 15.68
N ALA A 5 -42.42 -43.14 14.93
CA ALA A 5 -41.60 -42.81 13.78
C ALA A 5 -40.22 -42.28 14.23
N ARG A 6 -39.14 -42.88 13.73
CA ARG A 6 -37.79 -42.30 13.69
C ARG A 6 -37.47 -42.04 12.22
N SER A 7 -37.45 -40.78 11.82
CA SER A 7 -37.01 -40.35 10.48
C SER A 7 -36.93 -38.83 10.44
N LEU A 8 -35.98 -38.22 11.16
CA LEU A 8 -35.62 -36.80 11.02
C LEU A 8 -34.36 -36.54 11.86
N GLN A 9 -33.18 -36.89 11.34
CA GLN A 9 -31.92 -36.35 11.87
C GLN A 9 -30.67 -36.55 11.00
N VAL A 10 -30.81 -36.97 9.73
CA VAL A 10 -29.65 -37.17 8.83
C VAL A 10 -29.52 -36.06 7.77
N GLY A 11 -30.62 -35.39 7.40
CA GLY A 11 -30.59 -34.31 6.40
C GLY A 11 -29.97 -33.00 6.88
N SER A 12 -30.20 -32.62 8.15
CA SER A 12 -29.74 -31.31 8.67
C SER A 12 -28.24 -31.25 8.97
N ILE A 13 -27.57 -32.40 9.17
CA ILE A 13 -26.11 -32.43 9.42
C ILE A 13 -25.35 -32.27 8.10
N PHE A 14 -25.87 -32.81 6.99
CA PHE A 14 -25.22 -32.69 5.68
C PHE A 14 -25.32 -31.27 5.10
N SER A 15 -26.44 -30.56 5.31
CA SER A 15 -26.59 -29.18 4.84
C SER A 15 -25.73 -28.17 5.61
N VAL A 16 -25.49 -28.39 6.91
CA VAL A 16 -24.60 -27.52 7.72
C VAL A 16 -23.13 -27.75 7.37
N LEU A 17 -22.73 -28.98 7.05
CA LEU A 17 -21.36 -29.32 6.60
C LEU A 17 -21.04 -28.78 5.20
N VAL A 18 -22.01 -28.76 4.29
CA VAL A 18 -21.83 -28.20 2.93
C VAL A 18 -21.80 -26.67 2.95
N ILE A 19 -22.58 -26.02 3.81
CA ILE A 19 -22.48 -24.55 4.00
C ILE A 19 -21.14 -24.20 4.65
N ALA A 20 -20.70 -24.92 5.69
CA ALA A 20 -19.39 -24.67 6.32
C ALA A 20 -18.19 -24.89 5.38
N PHE A 21 -18.29 -25.81 4.41
CA PHE A 21 -17.25 -25.99 3.37
C PHE A 21 -17.30 -24.93 2.27
N LEU A 22 -18.47 -24.35 1.97
CA LEU A 22 -18.61 -23.27 0.98
C LEU A 22 -18.20 -21.90 1.55
N VAL A 23 -18.23 -21.70 2.87
CA VAL A 23 -17.67 -20.49 3.52
C VAL A 23 -16.15 -20.61 3.75
N ALA A 24 -15.58 -21.82 3.67
CA ALA A 24 -14.15 -22.07 3.90
C ALA A 24 -13.26 -21.92 2.64
N SER A 25 -13.83 -21.56 1.48
CA SER A 25 -13.03 -21.19 0.29
C SER A 25 -12.91 -19.67 0.11
N CYS A 26 -13.22 -18.86 1.12
CA CYS A 26 -12.76 -17.49 1.16
C CYS A 26 -11.23 -17.54 1.06
N ALA A 27 -10.69 -17.05 -0.07
CA ALA A 27 -9.26 -16.87 -0.23
C ALA A 27 -8.71 -16.22 1.05
N GLN A 28 -7.64 -16.78 1.60
CA GLN A 28 -6.93 -16.16 2.73
C GLN A 28 -6.70 -14.69 2.37
N PRO A 29 -7.00 -13.74 3.26
CA PRO A 29 -6.82 -12.33 2.95
C PRO A 29 -5.34 -12.11 2.61
N VAL A 30 -5.05 -11.59 1.41
CA VAL A 30 -3.68 -11.33 0.96
C VAL A 30 -3.39 -9.85 1.18
N TYR A 31 -2.26 -9.53 1.79
CA TYR A 31 -1.74 -8.19 1.76
C TYR A 31 -0.95 -8.00 0.46
N MET A 32 -1.30 -6.97 -0.31
CA MET A 32 -0.50 -6.48 -1.44
C MET A 32 -0.24 -4.99 -1.25
N LYS A 33 1.02 -4.59 -1.30
CA LYS A 33 1.46 -3.19 -1.29
C LYS A 33 0.87 -2.43 -2.48
N MET A 34 0.93 -3.05 -3.67
CA MET A 34 0.37 -2.56 -4.91
C MET A 34 -0.35 -3.70 -5.62
N ASN A 35 -1.50 -3.41 -6.22
CA ASN A 35 -2.27 -4.38 -6.99
C ASN A 35 -2.96 -3.66 -8.17
N PRO A 36 -2.60 -3.95 -9.43
CA PRO A 36 -1.55 -4.89 -9.83
C PRO A 36 -0.12 -4.39 -9.51
N PRO A 37 0.82 -5.25 -9.11
CA PRO A 37 2.25 -4.91 -9.09
C PRO A 37 2.85 -4.96 -10.50
N SER A 38 4.02 -4.34 -10.68
CA SER A 38 4.79 -4.49 -11.92
C SER A 38 5.62 -5.77 -11.94
N ASP A 39 5.76 -6.34 -13.13
CA ASP A 39 6.49 -7.57 -13.40
C ASP A 39 7.31 -7.47 -14.69
N ALA A 40 8.52 -6.91 -14.59
CA ALA A 40 9.45 -6.84 -15.71
C ALA A 40 9.96 -8.22 -16.10
N ASP A 41 9.47 -8.74 -17.22
CA ASP A 41 9.86 -10.04 -17.75
C ASP A 41 11.20 -10.00 -18.49
N LYS A 42 12.02 -11.03 -18.26
CA LYS A 42 13.22 -11.23 -19.08
C LYS A 42 12.94 -12.20 -20.22
N ALA A 43 13.59 -11.96 -21.37
CA ALA A 43 13.59 -12.93 -22.43
C ALA A 43 14.26 -14.25 -21.98
N PHE A 44 13.56 -15.38 -22.14
CA PHE A 44 14.04 -16.73 -21.84
C PHE A 44 15.11 -17.23 -22.82
N LEU A 45 16.28 -16.58 -22.79
CA LEU A 45 17.41 -16.88 -23.65
C LEU A 45 18.58 -17.49 -22.83
N PRO A 46 19.29 -18.51 -23.36
CA PRO A 46 20.48 -19.03 -22.70
C PRO A 46 21.50 -17.94 -22.40
N GLY A 47 21.96 -17.87 -21.16
CA GLY A 47 22.94 -16.88 -20.71
C GLY A 47 22.34 -15.54 -20.27
N ASN A 48 21.02 -15.41 -20.20
CA ASN A 48 20.37 -14.23 -19.64
C ASN A 48 20.30 -14.28 -18.10
N ASN A 49 21.16 -13.49 -17.44
CA ASN A 49 21.34 -13.42 -15.99
C ASN A 49 20.83 -12.09 -15.40
N SER A 50 19.86 -11.44 -16.04
CA SER A 50 19.39 -10.07 -15.71
C SER A 50 18.29 -9.97 -14.65
N CYS A 51 17.97 -11.02 -13.89
CA CYS A 51 16.88 -10.99 -12.89
C CYS A 51 17.03 -9.90 -11.82
N TYR A 52 18.28 -9.54 -11.48
CA TYR A 52 18.57 -8.41 -10.58
C TYR A 52 18.23 -7.04 -11.19
N LEU A 53 18.28 -6.91 -12.52
CA LEU A 53 17.85 -5.71 -13.24
C LEU A 53 16.33 -5.62 -13.32
N ALA A 54 15.65 -6.75 -13.56
CA ALA A 54 14.19 -6.83 -13.52
C ALA A 54 13.65 -6.47 -12.13
N THR A 55 14.26 -7.02 -11.07
CA THR A 55 13.93 -6.67 -9.68
C THR A 55 14.11 -5.16 -9.42
N ALA A 56 15.23 -4.57 -9.86
CA ALA A 56 15.45 -3.13 -9.72
C ALA A 56 14.43 -2.30 -10.50
N ALA A 57 14.06 -2.72 -11.71
CA ALA A 57 13.06 -2.05 -12.54
C ALA A 57 11.68 -2.05 -11.87
N ASN A 58 11.26 -3.19 -11.32
CA ASN A 58 10.01 -3.32 -10.58
C ASN A 58 9.97 -2.38 -9.37
N MET A 59 11.03 -2.34 -8.56
CA MET A 59 11.14 -1.43 -7.41
C MET A 59 11.10 0.05 -7.82
N LEU A 60 11.84 0.44 -8.86
CA LEU A 60 11.88 1.82 -9.37
C LEU A 60 10.53 2.25 -9.95
N ALA A 61 9.89 1.42 -10.76
CA ALA A 61 8.59 1.68 -11.36
C ALA A 61 7.49 1.83 -10.30
N GLY A 62 7.51 0.97 -9.27
CA GLY A 62 6.63 1.09 -8.11
C GLY A 62 6.81 2.44 -7.39
N ALA A 63 8.05 2.86 -7.18
CA ALA A 63 8.41 4.16 -6.61
C ALA A 63 8.06 5.36 -7.52
N GLY A 64 7.53 5.12 -8.72
CA GLY A 64 7.07 6.14 -9.67
C GLY A 64 8.11 6.58 -10.69
N TYR A 65 9.32 6.03 -10.66
CA TYR A 65 10.32 6.32 -11.68
C TYR A 65 9.96 5.71 -13.04
N GLY A 66 10.49 6.28 -14.12
CA GLY A 66 10.29 5.81 -15.49
C GLY A 66 9.19 6.55 -16.26
N THR A 67 8.93 6.12 -17.49
CA THR A 67 7.87 6.67 -18.35
C THR A 67 6.84 5.62 -18.73
N GLY A 68 5.55 5.97 -18.79
CA GLY A 68 4.48 5.00 -19.08
C GLY A 68 3.19 5.28 -18.32
N ASN A 69 2.05 4.87 -18.89
CA ASN A 69 0.71 5.14 -18.35
C ASN A 69 0.31 4.16 -17.24
N THR A 70 1.02 3.04 -17.13
CA THR A 70 0.83 2.05 -16.07
C THR A 70 2.14 1.80 -15.33
N VAL A 71 2.06 1.20 -14.15
CA VAL A 71 3.27 0.76 -13.41
C VAL A 71 4.06 -0.29 -14.21
N GLN A 72 3.37 -1.13 -15.00
CA GLN A 72 4.00 -2.12 -15.86
C GLN A 72 4.79 -1.46 -16.99
N ASP A 73 4.20 -0.50 -17.69
CA ASP A 73 4.88 0.23 -18.79
C ASP A 73 6.21 0.83 -18.31
N ARG A 74 6.22 1.40 -17.09
CA ARG A 74 7.44 1.96 -16.50
C ARG A 74 8.47 0.90 -16.15
N ALA A 75 8.04 -0.25 -15.65
CA ALA A 75 8.96 -1.34 -15.33
C ALA A 75 9.63 -1.86 -16.59
N ASP A 76 8.88 -2.01 -17.68
CA ASP A 76 9.41 -2.43 -18.98
C ASP A 76 10.38 -1.39 -19.57
N ASP A 77 10.04 -0.10 -19.49
CA ASP A 77 10.89 1.02 -19.93
C ASP A 77 12.22 1.05 -19.15
N ILE A 78 12.16 1.00 -17.81
CA ILE A 78 13.35 0.99 -16.95
C ILE A 78 14.19 -0.26 -17.20
N TYR A 79 13.55 -1.42 -17.35
CA TYR A 79 14.26 -2.67 -17.62
C TYR A 79 14.96 -2.64 -18.98
N ALA A 80 14.35 -2.06 -20.01
CA ALA A 80 14.98 -1.86 -21.31
C ALA A 80 16.24 -0.97 -21.19
N ASP A 81 16.19 0.10 -20.41
CA ASP A 81 17.34 0.97 -20.14
C ASP A 81 18.46 0.25 -19.41
N LEU A 82 18.13 -0.52 -18.37
CA LEU A 82 19.10 -1.28 -17.57
C LEU A 82 19.80 -2.38 -18.38
N THR A 83 19.05 -3.07 -19.25
CA THR A 83 19.56 -4.17 -20.07
C THR A 83 20.25 -3.70 -21.36
N ALA A 84 20.19 -2.41 -21.69
CA ALA A 84 20.95 -1.86 -22.81
C ALA A 84 22.45 -2.17 -22.66
N THR A 85 23.12 -2.57 -23.75
CA THR A 85 24.54 -2.98 -23.71
C THR A 85 25.47 -1.87 -23.20
N ALA A 86 25.06 -0.60 -23.29
CA ALA A 86 25.81 0.53 -22.75
C ALA A 86 25.70 0.69 -21.22
N ALA A 87 24.73 0.01 -20.60
CA ALA A 87 24.56 -0.07 -19.15
C ALA A 87 25.13 -1.41 -18.64
N PHE A 88 24.30 -2.42 -18.39
CA PHE A 88 24.73 -3.71 -17.83
C PHE A 88 24.74 -4.85 -18.84
N GLY A 89 23.90 -4.78 -19.88
CA GLY A 89 23.60 -5.96 -20.70
C GLY A 89 22.89 -7.06 -19.89
N THR A 90 22.79 -8.26 -20.48
CA THR A 90 22.07 -9.40 -19.88
C THR A 90 22.95 -10.60 -19.55
N ALA A 91 24.20 -10.62 -20.02
CA ALA A 91 25.07 -11.80 -19.90
C ALA A 91 25.66 -11.97 -18.50
N ASP A 92 25.98 -10.87 -17.81
CA ASP A 92 26.64 -10.88 -16.52
C ASP A 92 25.60 -10.74 -15.38
N GLY A 93 25.76 -11.56 -14.34
CA GLY A 93 24.97 -11.45 -13.12
C GLY A 93 25.45 -10.28 -12.25
N GLY A 94 24.56 -9.77 -11.39
CA GLY A 94 24.84 -8.63 -10.53
C GLY A 94 24.00 -8.61 -9.26
N TRP A 95 23.89 -7.43 -8.65
CA TRP A 95 23.10 -7.20 -7.44
C TRP A 95 22.10 -6.07 -7.69
N THR A 96 20.88 -6.23 -7.17
CA THR A 96 19.77 -5.29 -7.32
C THR A 96 20.15 -3.88 -6.86
N ASP A 97 20.82 -3.75 -5.71
CA ASP A 97 21.22 -2.46 -5.15
C ASP A 97 22.21 -1.70 -6.05
N THR A 98 23.10 -2.40 -6.76
CA THR A 98 24.00 -1.78 -7.74
C THR A 98 23.21 -1.17 -8.89
N ALA A 99 22.18 -1.87 -9.37
CA ALA A 99 21.32 -1.40 -10.46
C ALA A 99 20.46 -0.20 -10.02
N LEU A 100 19.88 -0.26 -8.81
CA LEU A 100 19.16 0.86 -8.19
C LEU A 100 20.07 2.10 -8.06
N ALA A 101 21.25 1.94 -7.47
CA ALA A 101 22.20 3.03 -7.29
C ALA A 101 22.65 3.62 -8.63
N TRP A 102 22.89 2.79 -9.66
CA TRP A 102 23.22 3.28 -10.99
C TRP A 102 22.09 4.12 -11.58
N TRP A 103 20.86 3.61 -11.56
CA TRP A 103 19.72 4.31 -12.15
C TRP A 103 19.48 5.66 -11.46
N LEU A 104 19.44 5.67 -10.12
CA LEU A 104 19.19 6.87 -9.31
C LEU A 104 20.21 7.98 -9.53
N ASN A 105 21.46 7.61 -9.85
CA ASN A 105 22.57 8.54 -10.12
C ASN A 105 22.81 8.83 -11.61
N SER A 106 21.98 8.29 -12.50
CA SER A 106 22.12 8.45 -13.95
C SER A 106 21.22 9.56 -14.51
N ASN A 107 21.41 9.92 -15.78
CA ASN A 107 20.53 10.84 -16.49
C ASN A 107 19.16 10.23 -16.84
N HIS A 108 18.96 8.93 -16.63
CA HIS A 108 17.63 8.30 -16.76
C HIS A 108 16.69 8.75 -15.62
N ASN A 109 17.27 9.18 -14.49
CA ASN A 109 16.51 9.79 -13.41
C ASN A 109 16.00 11.18 -13.76
N THR A 110 14.84 11.21 -14.40
CA THR A 110 14.12 12.45 -14.73
C THR A 110 13.31 13.00 -13.55
N TRP A 111 13.21 12.26 -12.44
CA TRP A 111 12.43 12.60 -11.25
C TRP A 111 13.33 12.94 -10.06
N ALA A 112 14.18 13.96 -10.22
CA ALA A 112 15.22 14.33 -9.25
C ALA A 112 14.71 14.69 -7.84
N ASN A 113 13.42 15.02 -7.70
CA ASN A 113 12.78 15.36 -6.42
C ASN A 113 12.00 14.19 -5.80
N ASN A 114 12.01 13.00 -6.40
CA ASN A 114 11.41 11.82 -5.79
C ASN A 114 12.20 11.47 -4.51
N PRO A 115 11.54 11.27 -3.35
CA PRO A 115 12.24 10.99 -2.10
C PRO A 115 12.77 9.57 -2.01
N TYR A 116 12.31 8.61 -2.82
CA TYR A 116 12.79 7.22 -2.81
C TYR A 116 14.22 7.09 -3.35
N THR A 117 15.21 7.38 -2.51
CA THR A 117 16.61 7.54 -2.92
C THR A 117 17.59 6.74 -2.06
N VAL A 118 17.13 6.22 -0.92
CA VAL A 118 17.98 5.45 -0.01
C VAL A 118 17.87 3.98 -0.39
N VAL A 119 19.02 3.36 -0.63
CA VAL A 119 19.12 1.92 -0.90
C VAL A 119 19.84 1.26 0.26
N THR A 120 19.13 0.40 0.98
CA THR A 120 19.67 -0.34 2.13
C THR A 120 19.75 -1.82 1.80
N VAL A 121 20.76 -2.50 2.37
CA VAL A 121 20.96 -3.94 2.20
C VAL A 121 21.05 -4.59 3.57
N ASP A 122 20.09 -5.44 3.89
CA ASP A 122 20.07 -6.22 5.14
C ASP A 122 20.39 -7.68 4.88
N GLY A 123 21.50 -8.16 5.43
CA GLY A 123 21.99 -9.53 5.28
C GLY A 123 23.40 -9.58 4.67
N ASN A 124 23.73 -10.67 3.97
CA ASN A 124 25.09 -10.93 3.50
C ASN A 124 25.17 -11.17 1.99
N LYS A 125 26.07 -10.44 1.32
CA LYS A 125 26.45 -10.75 -0.08
C LYS A 125 27.54 -11.81 -0.15
N SER A 126 28.51 -11.73 0.76
CA SER A 126 29.68 -12.61 0.88
C SER A 126 30.14 -12.68 2.36
N PRO A 127 30.28 -13.88 2.95
CA PRO A 127 29.97 -15.21 2.42
C PRO A 127 28.47 -15.40 2.12
N ARG A 128 28.12 -16.41 1.31
CA ARG A 128 26.75 -16.61 0.80
C ARG A 128 25.80 -17.26 1.79
N TYR A 129 25.98 -17.11 3.09
CA TYR A 129 25.11 -17.77 4.08
C TYR A 129 23.64 -17.30 3.98
N PRO A 130 22.70 -18.12 4.46
CA PRO A 130 21.35 -17.67 4.73
C PRO A 130 21.32 -16.42 5.60
N TRP A 131 20.35 -15.55 5.36
CA TRP A 131 20.10 -14.38 6.20
C TRP A 131 19.54 -14.84 7.54
N ALA A 132 20.41 -14.84 8.55
CA ALA A 132 20.10 -15.36 9.88
C ALA A 132 19.31 -14.36 10.75
N GLU A 133 18.19 -13.84 10.25
CA GLU A 133 17.25 -13.00 10.99
C GLU A 133 15.98 -13.82 11.34
N PRO A 134 15.76 -14.21 12.62
CA PRO A 134 14.60 -15.01 13.03
C PRO A 134 13.24 -14.38 12.74
N ASN A 135 13.19 -13.07 12.50
CA ASN A 135 11.99 -12.34 12.12
C ASN A 135 12.01 -11.88 10.66
N GLY A 136 12.86 -12.45 9.81
CA GLY A 136 13.11 -11.96 8.45
C GLY A 136 11.85 -11.86 7.59
N ALA A 137 10.96 -12.85 7.65
CA ALA A 137 9.67 -12.81 6.97
C ALA A 137 8.79 -11.63 7.48
N ARG A 138 8.73 -11.43 8.80
CA ARG A 138 8.07 -10.26 9.42
C ARG A 138 8.72 -8.94 9.02
N THR A 139 10.05 -8.89 8.95
CA THR A 139 10.81 -7.70 8.52
C THR A 139 10.45 -7.34 7.08
N ILE A 140 10.48 -8.29 6.15
CA ILE A 140 10.07 -8.08 4.74
C ILE A 140 8.66 -7.50 4.67
N GLY A 141 7.70 -8.12 5.36
CA GLY A 141 6.32 -7.62 5.39
C GLY A 141 6.20 -6.23 6.00
N ASN A 142 6.99 -5.92 7.04
CA ASN A 142 6.97 -4.61 7.68
C ASN A 142 7.61 -3.51 6.83
N GLU A 143 8.67 -3.79 6.08
CA GLU A 143 9.25 -2.80 5.17
C GLU A 143 8.25 -2.39 4.07
N LEU A 144 7.49 -3.35 3.52
CA LEU A 144 6.41 -3.04 2.57
C LEU A 144 5.35 -2.11 3.18
N ARG A 145 4.99 -2.34 4.45
CA ARG A 145 4.01 -1.55 5.21
C ARG A 145 4.54 -0.21 5.71
N ARG A 146 5.86 -0.04 5.77
CA ARG A 146 6.54 1.26 5.93
C ARG A 146 6.68 2.02 4.63
N CYS A 147 6.02 1.55 3.58
CA CYS A 147 6.05 2.09 2.23
C CYS A 147 7.38 1.89 1.49
N GLU A 148 8.29 1.05 1.96
CA GLU A 148 9.49 0.68 1.21
C GLU A 148 9.16 -0.30 0.07
N PHE A 149 10.03 -0.34 -0.94
CA PHE A 149 10.04 -1.43 -1.93
C PHE A 149 11.11 -2.43 -1.57
N VAL A 150 10.85 -3.72 -1.72
CA VAL A 150 11.74 -4.78 -1.24
C VAL A 150 12.10 -5.75 -2.37
N GLY A 151 13.40 -5.88 -2.64
CA GLY A 151 13.96 -6.94 -3.49
C GLY A 151 14.58 -8.05 -2.64
N LEU A 152 14.38 -9.30 -3.02
CA LEU A 152 14.96 -10.47 -2.34
C LEU A 152 16.05 -11.07 -3.21
N SER A 153 17.24 -11.28 -2.64
CA SER A 153 18.28 -12.09 -3.28
C SER A 153 18.28 -13.49 -2.70
N ILE A 154 18.06 -14.50 -3.53
CA ILE A 154 18.00 -15.91 -3.13
C ILE A 154 19.14 -16.74 -3.71
N SER A 155 19.50 -17.84 -3.05
CA SER A 155 20.53 -18.78 -3.50
C SER A 155 20.18 -20.21 -3.13
N TRP A 156 20.67 -21.17 -3.92
CA TRP A 156 20.33 -22.56 -3.72
C TRP A 156 21.32 -23.24 -2.78
N PRO A 157 20.83 -23.96 -1.77
CA PRO A 157 21.70 -24.75 -0.93
C PRO A 157 22.37 -25.85 -1.75
N THR A 158 23.55 -26.29 -1.33
CA THR A 158 24.28 -27.38 -1.97
C THR A 158 24.93 -28.32 -0.96
N ASN A 159 25.08 -29.58 -1.36
CA ASN A 159 25.90 -30.56 -0.65
C ASN A 159 27.32 -30.64 -1.24
N ALA A 160 27.69 -29.74 -2.16
CA ALA A 160 28.98 -29.75 -2.80
C ALA A 160 30.09 -29.35 -1.83
N VAL A 161 31.29 -29.87 -2.08
CA VAL A 161 32.52 -29.49 -1.39
C VAL A 161 33.54 -28.98 -2.40
N ASP A 162 34.39 -28.06 -1.98
CA ASP A 162 35.50 -27.56 -2.78
C ASP A 162 36.59 -28.63 -2.98
N GLN A 163 37.65 -28.29 -3.72
CA GLN A 163 38.74 -29.21 -4.04
C GLN A 163 39.53 -29.71 -2.81
N VAL A 164 39.38 -29.06 -1.66
CA VAL A 164 40.04 -29.44 -0.40
C VAL A 164 39.05 -30.00 0.64
N GLY A 165 37.78 -30.17 0.26
CA GLY A 165 36.75 -30.82 1.06
C GLY A 165 35.93 -29.88 1.96
N ASN A 166 36.05 -28.55 1.82
CA ASN A 166 35.20 -27.62 2.56
C ASN A 166 33.81 -27.53 1.92
N PRO A 167 32.72 -27.42 2.68
CA PRO A 167 31.40 -27.16 2.13
C PRO A 167 31.39 -25.90 1.24
N ILE A 168 30.87 -26.04 0.03
CA ILE A 168 30.49 -24.89 -0.79
C ILE A 168 29.14 -24.41 -0.25
N ILE A 169 29.05 -23.12 0.05
CA ILE A 169 27.83 -22.50 0.56
C ILE A 169 27.21 -21.68 -0.57
N GLY A 170 25.96 -21.95 -0.90
CA GLY A 170 25.18 -21.21 -1.88
C GLY A 170 25.68 -21.38 -3.31
N THR A 171 24.91 -22.11 -4.10
CA THR A 171 25.10 -22.18 -5.55
C THR A 171 24.07 -21.33 -6.26
N ARG A 172 24.49 -20.72 -7.38
CA ARG A 172 23.65 -19.81 -8.18
C ARG A 172 23.16 -18.60 -7.38
N GLY A 173 22.51 -17.67 -8.06
CA GLY A 173 21.88 -16.51 -7.45
C GLY A 173 20.70 -16.11 -8.30
N HIS A 174 19.64 -15.66 -7.65
CA HIS A 174 18.44 -15.15 -8.30
C HIS A 174 17.88 -13.99 -7.50
N ALA A 175 17.13 -13.11 -8.16
CA ALA A 175 16.54 -11.94 -7.55
C ALA A 175 15.06 -11.84 -7.94
N ILE A 176 14.21 -11.54 -6.96
CA ILE A 176 12.76 -11.43 -7.08
C ILE A 176 12.27 -10.21 -6.31
N THR A 177 11.12 -9.65 -6.68
CA THR A 177 10.55 -8.46 -6.01
C THR A 177 9.42 -8.87 -5.09
N ALA A 178 9.46 -8.47 -3.82
CA ALA A 178 8.37 -8.72 -2.88
C ALA A 178 7.33 -7.60 -2.94
N TRP A 179 6.06 -7.99 -2.95
CA TRP A 179 4.91 -7.09 -3.03
C TRP A 179 3.90 -7.31 -1.92
N GLY A 180 3.95 -8.43 -1.21
CA GLY A 180 2.90 -8.79 -0.27
C GLY A 180 3.15 -10.08 0.49
N ASP A 181 2.13 -10.51 1.23
CA ASP A 181 2.13 -11.72 2.05
C ASP A 181 0.71 -12.26 2.29
N ASP A 182 0.60 -13.44 2.90
CA ASP A 182 -0.66 -14.14 3.20
C ASP A 182 -1.36 -13.68 4.49
N SER A 183 -0.82 -12.69 5.21
CA SER A 183 -1.41 -12.32 6.51
C SER A 183 -2.73 -11.57 6.37
N GLY A 184 -2.91 -10.84 5.27
CA GLY A 184 -4.03 -9.91 5.09
C GLY A 184 -3.99 -8.71 6.03
N ILE A 185 -3.00 -8.63 6.93
CA ILE A 185 -2.87 -7.57 7.93
C ILE A 185 -2.30 -6.33 7.23
N LEU A 186 -2.95 -5.18 7.38
CA LEU A 186 -2.55 -3.98 6.65
C LEU A 186 -1.57 -3.10 7.45
N VAL A 187 -1.47 -3.33 8.75
CA VAL A 187 -0.54 -2.70 9.69
C VAL A 187 0.68 -3.58 9.97
N SER A 188 1.63 -3.05 10.75
CA SER A 188 2.83 -3.78 11.18
C SER A 188 2.50 -5.17 11.71
N LEU A 189 3.19 -6.17 11.19
CA LEU A 189 3.07 -7.56 11.56
C LEU A 189 3.67 -7.82 12.94
N GLY A 190 2.91 -8.51 13.79
CA GLY A 190 3.40 -9.04 15.07
C GLY A 190 4.13 -10.38 14.94
N ALA A 191 3.84 -11.15 13.89
CA ALA A 191 4.37 -12.49 13.65
C ALA A 191 4.92 -12.61 12.21
N ASN A 192 5.69 -13.67 11.94
CA ASN A 192 6.13 -14.00 10.58
C ASN A 192 4.92 -14.46 9.75
N PRO A 193 4.70 -13.91 8.55
CA PRO A 193 3.73 -14.45 7.61
C PRO A 193 4.18 -15.83 7.11
N GLY A 194 3.23 -16.62 6.59
CA GLY A 194 3.48 -17.95 6.05
C GLY A 194 4.03 -17.90 4.62
N THR A 195 3.64 -16.90 3.85
CA THR A 195 3.94 -16.81 2.40
C THR A 195 4.41 -15.40 2.04
N VAL A 196 5.27 -15.28 1.03
CA VAL A 196 5.59 -14.02 0.35
C VAL A 196 4.98 -13.99 -1.05
N ARG A 197 4.40 -12.84 -1.42
CA ARG A 197 3.90 -12.56 -2.77
C ARG A 197 4.98 -11.81 -3.54
N VAL A 198 5.36 -12.33 -4.70
CA VAL A 198 6.50 -11.80 -5.46
C VAL A 198 6.21 -11.74 -6.95
N THR A 199 6.94 -10.88 -7.65
CA THR A 199 7.10 -10.97 -9.11
C THR A 199 8.50 -11.53 -9.43
N ASP A 200 8.58 -12.43 -10.39
CA ASP A 200 9.79 -13.16 -10.76
C ASP A 200 9.96 -13.19 -12.28
N SER A 201 10.96 -12.47 -12.79
CA SER A 201 11.27 -12.38 -14.22
C SER A 201 11.58 -13.73 -14.90
N ASP A 202 11.85 -14.78 -14.13
CA ASP A 202 12.12 -16.13 -14.62
C ASP A 202 10.88 -17.04 -14.59
N ARG A 203 9.73 -16.58 -14.05
CA ARG A 203 8.55 -17.44 -13.86
C ARG A 203 7.22 -16.69 -13.85
N ASP A 204 6.34 -17.16 -14.75
CA ASP A 204 4.92 -16.74 -14.82
C ASP A 204 3.96 -17.90 -14.51
N THR A 205 4.40 -18.88 -13.71
CA THR A 205 3.62 -20.09 -13.39
C THR A 205 2.42 -19.77 -12.49
N GLY A 206 1.36 -19.23 -13.07
CA GLY A 206 0.13 -18.84 -12.35
C GLY A 206 -0.27 -17.37 -12.51
N GLY A 207 0.38 -16.64 -13.41
CA GLY A 207 0.21 -15.18 -13.59
C GLY A 207 1.45 -14.41 -13.12
N ASN A 208 1.38 -13.09 -13.19
CA ASN A 208 2.53 -12.21 -12.90
C ASN A 208 2.95 -12.26 -11.41
N VAL A 209 2.00 -12.51 -10.50
CA VAL A 209 2.29 -12.61 -9.06
C VAL A 209 2.39 -14.07 -8.62
N GLN A 210 3.58 -14.45 -8.20
CA GLN A 210 3.88 -15.75 -7.59
C GLN A 210 3.69 -15.68 -6.06
N ALA A 211 3.51 -16.85 -5.44
CA ALA A 211 3.42 -17.00 -4.00
C ALA A 211 4.38 -18.10 -3.56
N TYR A 212 5.26 -17.78 -2.61
CA TYR A 212 6.18 -18.76 -2.05
C TYR A 212 6.04 -18.87 -0.54
N ASP A 213 5.82 -20.09 -0.07
CA ASP A 213 5.75 -20.42 1.35
C ASP A 213 7.15 -20.36 1.96
N TYR A 214 7.25 -19.72 3.13
CA TYR A 214 8.44 -19.74 3.95
C TYR A 214 8.57 -21.08 4.67
N ASP A 215 9.77 -21.67 4.64
CA ASP A 215 10.09 -22.82 5.48
C ASP A 215 10.34 -22.42 6.94
N ASP A 216 10.42 -23.42 7.84
CA ASP A 216 10.76 -23.22 9.25
C ASP A 216 12.17 -22.64 9.41
N TYR A 217 12.31 -21.43 9.97
CA TYR A 217 13.59 -20.75 10.15
C TYR A 217 14.73 -21.62 10.74
N THR A 218 14.42 -22.52 11.68
CA THR A 218 15.41 -23.38 12.37
C THR A 218 15.67 -24.71 11.67
N ASN A 219 14.71 -25.17 10.87
CA ASN A 219 14.85 -26.36 10.03
C ASN A 219 14.40 -26.07 8.59
N PRO A 220 15.05 -25.13 7.88
CA PRO A 220 14.45 -24.44 6.76
C PRO A 220 14.52 -25.17 5.43
N ASN A 221 14.89 -26.45 5.40
CA ASN A 221 14.78 -27.22 4.16
C ASN A 221 14.21 -28.61 4.47
N PRO A 222 12.87 -28.77 4.41
CA PRO A 222 12.20 -29.97 4.90
C PRO A 222 12.54 -31.25 4.11
N GLY A 223 13.20 -31.14 2.96
CA GLY A 223 13.61 -32.28 2.13
C GLY A 223 14.98 -32.20 1.47
N GLY A 224 15.75 -31.13 1.69
CA GLY A 224 16.95 -30.79 0.92
C GLY A 224 18.20 -30.47 1.75
N ALA A 225 19.20 -29.88 1.08
CA ALA A 225 20.43 -29.43 1.72
C ALA A 225 20.14 -28.21 2.61
N ASN A 226 20.72 -28.19 3.81
CA ASN A 226 20.51 -27.13 4.78
C ASN A 226 21.86 -26.46 5.10
N GLU A 227 21.94 -25.15 4.90
CA GLU A 227 23.16 -24.35 5.07
C GLU A 227 23.10 -23.44 6.31
N GLY A 228 22.15 -23.70 7.22
CA GLY A 228 22.00 -23.03 8.50
C GLY A 228 20.64 -22.38 8.69
N ASN A 229 20.45 -21.77 9.86
CA ASN A 229 19.24 -21.03 10.18
C ASN A 229 19.06 -19.85 9.21
N GLY A 230 17.85 -19.69 8.69
CA GLY A 230 17.50 -18.65 7.74
C GLY A 230 16.16 -18.91 7.10
N TRP A 231 15.69 -17.98 6.27
CA TRP A 231 14.44 -18.14 5.54
C TRP A 231 14.68 -18.75 4.18
N TYR A 232 14.08 -19.91 3.97
CA TYR A 232 14.02 -20.61 2.70
C TYR A 232 12.59 -20.52 2.18
N ILE A 233 12.45 -20.61 0.86
CA ILE A 233 11.17 -20.49 0.19
C ILE A 233 10.96 -21.67 -0.75
N ASP A 234 9.72 -22.12 -0.88
CA ASP A 234 9.30 -23.25 -1.72
C ASP A 234 9.31 -22.96 -3.23
N TYR A 235 10.29 -22.18 -3.69
CA TYR A 235 10.49 -21.82 -5.08
C TYR A 235 10.59 -23.04 -6.01
N ASP A 236 11.35 -24.06 -5.59
CA ASP A 236 11.52 -25.33 -6.30
C ASP A 236 11.87 -26.44 -5.30
N PRO A 237 11.97 -27.71 -5.72
CA PRO A 237 12.21 -28.83 -4.79
C PRO A 237 13.49 -28.74 -3.93
N ASN A 238 14.44 -27.85 -4.24
CA ASN A 238 15.65 -27.64 -3.44
C ASN A 238 15.52 -26.49 -2.44
N HIS A 239 14.44 -25.70 -2.49
CA HIS A 239 14.12 -24.57 -1.61
C HIS A 239 15.30 -23.60 -1.46
N PRO A 240 15.44 -22.57 -2.31
CA PRO A 240 16.48 -21.57 -2.15
C PRO A 240 16.23 -20.73 -0.88
N TYR A 241 17.32 -20.17 -0.34
CA TYR A 241 17.28 -19.32 0.84
C TYR A 241 17.54 -17.86 0.51
N ILE A 242 16.93 -16.98 1.31
CA ILE A 242 17.13 -15.54 1.25
C ILE A 242 18.51 -15.24 1.86
N LYS A 243 19.34 -14.53 1.08
CA LYS A 243 20.69 -14.11 1.49
C LYS A 243 20.73 -12.72 2.12
N HIS A 244 19.96 -11.84 1.51
CA HIS A 244 19.75 -10.47 1.94
C HIS A 244 18.52 -9.94 1.24
N ILE A 245 17.98 -8.87 1.83
CA ILE A 245 16.97 -8.04 1.21
C ILE A 245 17.58 -6.71 0.83
N ILE A 246 17.02 -6.08 -0.18
CA ILE A 246 17.36 -4.75 -0.64
C ILE A 246 16.11 -3.91 -0.48
N THR A 247 16.21 -2.77 0.19
CA THR A 247 15.09 -1.83 0.30
C THR A 247 15.37 -0.56 -0.49
N LEU A 248 14.32 0.00 -1.07
CA LEU A 248 14.31 1.35 -1.64
C LEU A 248 13.34 2.19 -0.81
N CYS A 249 13.90 3.13 -0.05
CA CYS A 249 13.18 3.89 0.98
C CYS A 249 13.15 5.38 0.62
N PRO A 250 12.12 6.13 1.08
CA PRO A 250 12.16 7.59 1.06
C PRO A 250 13.31 8.13 1.91
N THR A 251 13.81 9.35 1.64
CA THR A 251 15.00 9.97 2.26
C THR A 251 14.99 9.96 3.79
N ASP A 252 16.12 9.56 4.39
CA ASP A 252 16.37 9.54 5.84
C ASP A 252 16.84 10.90 6.42
N ASP A 253 16.97 11.95 5.61
CA ASP A 253 17.55 13.23 6.03
C ASP A 253 16.46 14.27 6.41
N PRO A 254 16.32 14.66 7.69
CA PRO A 254 15.44 15.75 8.12
C PRO A 254 15.70 17.09 7.43
N SER A 255 16.94 17.32 6.99
CA SER A 255 17.44 18.63 6.58
C SER A 255 17.22 18.96 5.12
N ASP A 256 16.84 17.97 4.30
CA ASP A 256 16.62 18.17 2.87
C ASP A 256 15.17 18.53 2.50
N ASN A 257 14.26 18.55 3.50
CA ASN A 257 12.82 18.78 3.36
C ASN A 257 12.10 17.81 2.38
N LYS A 258 12.66 16.62 2.10
CA LYS A 258 12.08 15.62 1.20
C LYS A 258 11.27 14.56 1.93
N LEU A 259 10.59 14.94 3.02
CA LEU A 259 9.75 14.02 3.79
C LEU A 259 8.58 13.49 2.94
N THR A 260 8.17 12.25 3.20
CA THR A 260 6.93 11.69 2.65
C THR A 260 5.81 11.74 3.68
N GLN A 261 4.57 11.85 3.21
CA GLN A 261 3.37 11.76 4.04
C GLN A 261 2.43 10.73 3.45
N ARG A 262 1.85 9.91 4.34
CA ARG A 262 0.76 9.00 4.01
C ARG A 262 -0.57 9.73 4.13
N VAL A 263 -1.38 9.60 3.09
CA VAL A 263 -2.71 10.22 2.99
C VAL A 263 -3.69 9.15 2.54
N VAL A 264 -4.74 8.93 3.31
CA VAL A 264 -5.78 7.94 3.03
C VAL A 264 -7.11 8.65 2.89
N GLY A 265 -7.81 8.35 1.82
CA GLY A 265 -9.23 8.64 1.65
C GLY A 265 -10.00 7.35 1.53
N SER A 266 -11.13 7.27 2.20
CA SER A 266 -12.01 6.12 2.15
C SER A 266 -13.45 6.58 1.97
N TYR A 267 -14.06 6.10 0.89
CA TYR A 267 -15.36 6.55 0.41
C TYR A 267 -16.33 5.38 0.41
N LYS A 268 -17.36 5.48 1.26
CA LYS A 268 -18.40 4.47 1.39
C LYS A 268 -19.65 4.93 0.66
N ILE A 269 -20.01 4.16 -0.34
CA ILE A 269 -20.96 4.50 -1.40
C ILE A 269 -22.15 3.57 -1.32
N HIS A 270 -23.35 4.12 -1.46
CA HIS A 270 -24.58 3.33 -1.51
C HIS A 270 -24.99 3.03 -2.95
N GLN A 271 -25.12 1.76 -3.29
CA GLN A 271 -25.70 1.33 -4.56
C GLN A 271 -27.23 1.51 -4.48
N THR A 272 -27.79 2.45 -5.25
CA THR A 272 -29.24 2.70 -5.25
C THR A 272 -30.01 2.15 -6.45
N SER A 273 -29.32 1.75 -7.51
CA SER A 273 -29.96 1.27 -8.74
C SER A 273 -30.64 -0.08 -8.55
N GLN A 274 -31.76 -0.29 -9.24
CA GLN A 274 -32.45 -1.60 -9.24
C GLN A 274 -31.68 -2.69 -9.98
N LEU A 275 -30.74 -2.31 -10.86
CA LEU A 275 -29.83 -3.23 -11.54
C LEU A 275 -28.63 -3.49 -10.64
N SER A 276 -28.10 -4.70 -10.65
CA SER A 276 -26.81 -4.98 -10.01
C SER A 276 -25.67 -4.30 -10.78
N ALA A 277 -24.77 -3.63 -10.07
CA ALA A 277 -23.61 -3.00 -10.67
C ALA A 277 -22.55 -4.07 -10.98
N THR A 278 -21.97 -3.99 -12.17
CA THR A 278 -20.92 -4.91 -12.63
C THR A 278 -19.55 -4.30 -12.58
N ASP A 279 -19.44 -3.00 -12.33
CA ASP A 279 -18.16 -2.34 -12.18
C ASP A 279 -18.29 -1.04 -11.37
N LEU A 280 -17.17 -0.59 -10.82
CA LEU A 280 -17.04 0.68 -10.09
C LEU A 280 -15.82 1.44 -10.61
N HIS A 281 -16.11 2.58 -11.22
CA HIS A 281 -15.14 3.53 -11.72
C HIS A 281 -14.92 4.66 -10.71
N TYR A 282 -13.68 5.11 -10.60
CA TYR A 282 -13.38 6.41 -10.01
C TYR A 282 -12.02 6.93 -10.44
N VAL A 283 -11.90 8.24 -10.33
CA VAL A 283 -10.64 8.94 -10.48
C VAL A 283 -10.23 9.45 -9.10
N VAL A 284 -8.98 9.19 -8.70
CA VAL A 284 -8.43 9.66 -7.44
C VAL A 284 -7.08 10.32 -7.65
N GLY A 285 -6.87 11.49 -7.07
CA GLY A 285 -5.66 12.26 -7.33
C GLY A 285 -5.26 13.21 -6.22
N THR A 286 -4.21 13.96 -6.51
CA THR A 286 -3.64 15.01 -5.66
C THR A 286 -2.91 16.00 -6.57
N ASP A 287 -2.54 17.15 -6.05
CA ASP A 287 -1.89 18.21 -6.83
C ASP A 287 -0.35 18.08 -6.89
N VAL A 288 0.21 17.09 -6.19
CA VAL A 288 1.62 16.69 -6.26
C VAL A 288 1.80 15.31 -6.89
N ASN A 289 3.04 14.92 -7.19
CA ASN A 289 3.32 13.59 -7.69
C ASN A 289 3.05 12.55 -6.59
N ILE A 290 2.19 11.58 -6.88
CA ILE A 290 2.01 10.37 -6.10
C ILE A 290 3.30 9.56 -6.20
N LEU A 291 3.85 9.11 -5.07
CA LEU A 291 5.11 8.37 -4.98
C LEU A 291 4.90 6.86 -4.79
N SER A 292 3.82 6.51 -4.13
CA SER A 292 3.29 5.14 -4.07
C SER A 292 1.80 5.26 -3.79
N TYR A 293 1.05 4.23 -4.19
CA TYR A 293 -0.37 4.16 -3.89
C TYR A 293 -0.80 2.73 -3.62
N ARG A 294 -1.93 2.62 -2.96
CA ARG A 294 -2.65 1.37 -2.78
C ARG A 294 -4.13 1.67 -2.87
N THR A 295 -4.87 0.86 -3.61
CA THR A 295 -6.32 0.92 -3.68
C THR A 295 -6.94 -0.40 -3.21
N MET A 296 -8.10 -0.31 -2.56
CA MET A 296 -8.85 -1.41 -1.99
C MET A 296 -10.35 -1.17 -2.18
N VAL A 297 -11.10 -2.27 -2.27
CA VAL A 297 -12.57 -2.25 -2.26
C VAL A 297 -13.12 -3.24 -1.23
N SER A 298 -14.15 -2.84 -0.49
CA SER A 298 -14.84 -3.71 0.49
C SER A 298 -15.89 -4.60 -0.17
N TRP A 299 -15.58 -5.14 -1.34
CA TRP A 299 -16.47 -6.04 -2.09
C TRP A 299 -15.67 -7.27 -2.52
N PRO A 300 -16.22 -8.49 -2.39
CA PRO A 300 -15.44 -9.72 -2.53
C PRO A 300 -15.17 -10.10 -4.00
N THR A 301 -14.54 -9.23 -4.77
CA THR A 301 -14.05 -9.53 -6.14
C THR A 301 -12.74 -10.30 -6.08
N GLU A 302 -12.54 -11.20 -7.05
CA GLU A 302 -11.29 -11.95 -7.22
C GLU A 302 -10.29 -11.22 -8.13
N GLU A 303 -10.77 -10.25 -8.92
CA GLU A 303 -9.97 -9.53 -9.90
C GLU A 303 -9.29 -8.30 -9.28
N ALA A 304 -8.06 -8.04 -9.73
CA ALA A 304 -7.38 -6.78 -9.44
C ALA A 304 -8.04 -5.63 -10.23
N PRO A 305 -7.97 -4.38 -9.75
CA PRO A 305 -8.48 -3.27 -10.52
C PRO A 305 -7.59 -2.99 -11.73
N ASP A 306 -8.16 -2.49 -12.82
CA ASP A 306 -7.39 -1.83 -13.87
C ASP A 306 -7.05 -0.41 -13.40
N ILE A 307 -5.78 -0.02 -13.54
CA ILE A 307 -5.28 1.28 -13.07
C ILE A 307 -4.44 1.92 -14.14
N THR A 308 -4.85 3.12 -14.56
CA THR A 308 -4.04 4.01 -15.38
C THR A 308 -3.64 5.25 -14.60
N GLU A 309 -2.50 5.82 -14.95
CA GLU A 309 -1.85 6.90 -14.22
C GLU A 309 -1.65 8.11 -15.13
N SER A 310 -1.96 9.30 -14.60
CA SER A 310 -1.79 10.54 -15.37
C SER A 310 -0.34 10.80 -15.76
N GLN A 311 -0.15 11.42 -16.92
CA GLN A 311 1.16 11.73 -17.52
C GLN A 311 1.32 13.22 -17.82
N PRO A 312 2.55 13.76 -17.85
CA PRO A 312 3.84 13.08 -17.60
C PRO A 312 4.17 12.88 -16.11
N GLN A 313 3.27 13.31 -15.23
CA GLN A 313 3.42 13.24 -13.78
C GLN A 313 2.27 12.44 -13.22
N ARG A 314 2.58 11.39 -12.46
CA ARG A 314 1.60 10.57 -11.75
C ARG A 314 0.96 11.39 -10.62
N LYS A 315 -0.09 12.14 -10.93
CA LYS A 315 -0.85 12.95 -9.97
C LYS A 315 -2.26 12.41 -9.71
N GLN A 316 -2.70 11.53 -10.59
CA GLN A 316 -4.06 11.02 -10.64
C GLN A 316 -4.02 9.57 -11.13
N LEU A 317 -4.89 8.77 -10.55
CA LEU A 317 -5.17 7.39 -10.91
C LEU A 317 -6.60 7.34 -11.43
N THR A 318 -6.80 6.67 -12.56
CA THR A 318 -8.11 6.21 -13.00
C THR A 318 -8.19 4.74 -12.65
N VAL A 319 -9.20 4.36 -11.88
CA VAL A 319 -9.33 3.02 -11.31
C VAL A 319 -10.68 2.43 -11.67
N ASP A 320 -10.63 1.22 -12.21
CA ASP A 320 -11.79 0.44 -12.65
C ASP A 320 -11.78 -0.91 -11.92
N TRP A 321 -12.83 -1.19 -11.16
CA TRP A 321 -13.03 -2.47 -10.49
C TRP A 321 -14.07 -3.30 -11.21
N ASP A 322 -13.68 -4.46 -11.75
CA ASP A 322 -14.62 -5.42 -12.32
C ASP A 322 -15.30 -6.26 -11.24
N PHE A 323 -16.63 -6.19 -11.20
CA PHE A 323 -17.52 -6.98 -10.34
C PHE A 323 -18.40 -7.94 -11.15
N THR A 324 -18.06 -8.25 -12.40
CA THR A 324 -18.84 -9.15 -13.25
C THR A 324 -18.99 -10.54 -12.63
N ASP A 325 -18.00 -11.01 -11.86
CA ASP A 325 -18.04 -12.28 -11.14
C ASP A 325 -19.08 -12.27 -10.00
N LYS A 326 -19.17 -11.16 -9.27
CA LYS A 326 -20.09 -10.94 -8.15
C LYS A 326 -20.66 -9.52 -8.19
N PRO A 327 -21.70 -9.28 -9.01
CA PRO A 327 -22.27 -7.94 -9.15
C PRO A 327 -22.83 -7.39 -7.83
N VAL A 328 -22.67 -6.09 -7.58
CA VAL A 328 -23.17 -5.40 -6.38
C VAL A 328 -24.68 -5.19 -6.49
N PRO A 329 -25.52 -5.83 -5.66
CA PRO A 329 -26.96 -5.68 -5.74
C PRO A 329 -27.43 -4.34 -5.17
N GLN A 330 -28.72 -4.04 -5.40
CA GLN A 330 -29.37 -2.85 -4.87
C GLN A 330 -29.30 -2.80 -3.34
N CYS A 331 -29.13 -1.59 -2.80
CA CYS A 331 -29.09 -1.27 -1.38
C CYS A 331 -27.89 -1.84 -0.60
N GLU A 332 -26.80 -2.17 -1.31
CA GLU A 332 -25.53 -2.52 -0.68
C GLU A 332 -24.60 -1.31 -0.59
N TRP A 333 -23.75 -1.33 0.43
CA TRP A 333 -22.70 -0.34 0.61
C TRP A 333 -21.35 -0.90 0.19
N VAL A 334 -20.65 -0.18 -0.68
CA VAL A 334 -19.29 -0.51 -1.10
C VAL A 334 -18.36 0.59 -0.64
N THR A 335 -17.25 0.21 -0.02
CA THR A 335 -16.22 1.15 0.43
C THR A 335 -15.01 1.02 -0.49
N ILE A 336 -14.63 2.11 -1.14
CA ILE A 336 -13.31 2.22 -1.79
C ILE A 336 -12.36 2.93 -0.85
N THR A 337 -11.11 2.48 -0.78
CA THR A 337 -10.08 3.13 0.02
C THR A 337 -8.83 3.29 -0.81
N THR A 338 -8.34 4.52 -0.90
CA THR A 338 -7.08 4.84 -1.56
C THR A 338 -6.10 5.38 -0.53
N GLU A 339 -4.92 4.80 -0.50
CA GLU A 339 -3.76 5.32 0.22
C GLU A 339 -2.76 5.88 -0.79
N PHE A 340 -2.27 7.08 -0.52
CA PHE A 340 -1.15 7.69 -1.22
C PHE A 340 0.03 7.89 -0.26
N VAL A 341 1.22 7.80 -0.84
CA VAL A 341 2.45 8.37 -0.29
C VAL A 341 2.83 9.56 -1.15
N LEU A 342 2.87 10.75 -0.54
CA LEU A 342 3.07 12.04 -1.20
C LEU A 342 4.32 12.76 -0.67
N PRO A 343 4.97 13.65 -1.44
CA PRO A 343 6.08 14.48 -0.97
C PRO A 343 5.58 15.62 -0.07
N ALA A 344 5.70 15.49 1.25
CA ALA A 344 5.34 16.50 2.26
C ALA A 344 4.04 17.27 1.94
N TRP A 345 3.01 16.55 1.48
CA TRP A 345 1.78 17.10 0.94
C TRP A 345 0.57 16.23 1.27
N ASN A 346 -0.61 16.86 1.37
CA ASN A 346 -1.72 16.33 2.18
C ASN A 346 -3.09 16.57 1.58
N ALA A 347 -3.20 16.44 0.26
CA ALA A 347 -4.47 16.59 -0.45
C ALA A 347 -4.87 15.28 -1.12
N MET A 348 -6.18 15.05 -1.20
CA MET A 348 -6.77 14.01 -2.03
C MET A 348 -8.04 14.53 -2.70
N GLU A 349 -8.21 14.15 -3.95
CA GLU A 349 -9.38 14.41 -4.77
C GLU A 349 -9.97 13.09 -5.23
N TYR A 350 -11.27 12.90 -5.03
CA TYR A 350 -12.05 11.88 -5.72
C TYR A 350 -12.92 12.57 -6.75
N ASP A 351 -12.96 12.03 -7.96
CA ASP A 351 -13.79 12.50 -9.06
C ASP A 351 -14.33 11.30 -9.85
N ASP A 352 -15.36 11.55 -10.66
CA ASP A 352 -16.01 10.55 -11.52
C ASP A 352 -16.34 9.22 -10.82
N VAL A 353 -16.77 9.29 -9.55
CA VAL A 353 -17.05 8.09 -8.77
C VAL A 353 -18.44 7.57 -9.13
N HIS A 354 -18.51 6.42 -9.81
CA HIS A 354 -19.78 5.86 -10.23
C HIS A 354 -19.75 4.34 -10.42
N PHE A 355 -20.90 3.71 -10.17
CA PHE A 355 -21.15 2.34 -10.60
C PHE A 355 -21.55 2.29 -12.07
N THR A 356 -21.09 1.27 -12.77
CA THR A 356 -21.57 0.91 -14.10
C THR A 356 -22.45 -0.35 -14.04
N TYR A 357 -23.39 -0.45 -14.99
CA TYR A 357 -24.42 -1.49 -15.03
C TYR A 357 -24.42 -2.20 -16.38
N PRO A 358 -24.89 -3.47 -16.44
CA PRO A 358 -25.19 -4.12 -17.70
C PRO A 358 -26.14 -3.25 -18.54
N ASP A 359 -25.84 -3.10 -19.84
CA ASP A 359 -26.65 -2.37 -20.82
C ASP A 359 -26.71 -0.82 -20.66
N VAL A 360 -25.54 -0.17 -20.52
CA VAL A 360 -25.14 1.20 -20.96
C VAL A 360 -26.01 2.44 -20.57
N LEU A 361 -26.87 2.41 -19.56
CA LEU A 361 -27.57 3.62 -19.05
C LEU A 361 -27.93 3.50 -17.55
N PRO A 362 -28.18 4.63 -16.84
CA PRO A 362 -27.30 5.76 -16.56
C PRO A 362 -26.33 5.46 -15.39
N THR A 363 -25.18 6.12 -15.39
CA THR A 363 -24.21 6.13 -14.29
C THR A 363 -24.81 6.85 -13.07
N MET A 364 -24.59 6.30 -11.87
CA MET A 364 -24.83 7.04 -10.63
C MET A 364 -23.55 7.80 -10.30
N GLU A 365 -23.44 9.04 -10.75
CA GLU A 365 -22.33 9.91 -10.39
C GLU A 365 -22.51 10.43 -8.97
N LEU A 366 -21.50 10.19 -8.14
CA LEU A 366 -21.35 10.81 -6.84
C LEU A 366 -20.59 12.12 -6.97
N PRO A 367 -20.69 13.03 -5.99
CA PRO A 367 -19.96 14.27 -6.05
C PRO A 367 -18.46 14.02 -6.04
N SER A 368 -17.75 14.79 -6.87
CA SER A 368 -16.33 15.02 -6.73
C SER A 368 -16.07 15.68 -5.38
N LEU A 369 -14.99 15.28 -4.72
CA LEU A 369 -14.58 15.79 -3.41
C LEU A 369 -13.08 16.03 -3.42
N TYR A 370 -12.67 17.25 -3.12
CA TYR A 370 -11.29 17.59 -2.85
C TYR A 370 -11.16 17.97 -1.39
N TRP A 371 -10.20 17.37 -0.69
CA TRP A 371 -9.83 17.83 0.64
C TRP A 371 -8.32 17.98 0.79
N LEU A 372 -7.94 18.85 1.72
CA LEU A 372 -6.55 19.11 2.12
C LEU A 372 -6.52 19.29 3.64
N LEU A 373 -5.48 18.73 4.28
CA LEU A 373 -5.16 19.08 5.66
C LEU A 373 -3.86 19.89 5.72
N GLU A 374 -3.97 21.16 6.09
CA GLU A 374 -2.82 22.02 6.34
C GLU A 374 -2.38 21.86 7.80
N THR A 375 -1.12 21.44 8.00
CA THR A 375 -0.50 21.36 9.32
C THR A 375 0.74 22.25 9.36
N PRO A 376 0.80 23.25 10.25
CA PRO A 376 1.90 24.19 10.31
C PRO A 376 3.18 23.51 10.80
N PHE A 377 4.33 23.98 10.29
CA PHE A 377 5.64 23.53 10.76
C PHE A 377 6.00 24.15 12.10
N ILE A 378 6.68 23.37 12.94
CA ILE A 378 7.27 23.83 14.19
C ILE A 378 8.66 24.40 13.89
N ASP A 379 8.93 25.63 14.37
CA ASP A 379 10.24 26.25 14.20
C ASP A 379 11.30 25.48 15.01
N LYS A 380 12.38 25.05 14.35
CA LYS A 380 13.48 24.25 14.94
C LYS A 380 13.03 22.93 15.57
N ALA A 381 12.09 22.23 14.93
CA ALA A 381 11.60 20.94 15.39
C ALA A 381 12.73 19.93 15.66
N GLU A 382 13.81 19.96 14.88
CA GLU A 382 14.99 19.11 15.03
C GLU A 382 15.74 19.29 16.36
N ALA A 383 15.52 20.41 17.06
CA ALA A 383 16.11 20.70 18.35
C ALA A 383 15.26 20.23 19.54
N ILE A 384 14.03 19.77 19.28
CA ILE A 384 13.13 19.24 20.29
C ILE A 384 13.42 17.75 20.45
N ALA A 385 13.72 17.33 21.68
CA ALA A 385 13.99 15.92 21.95
C ALA A 385 12.69 15.13 21.91
N ASP A 386 12.76 13.91 21.37
CA ASP A 386 11.71 12.91 21.46
C ASP A 386 10.37 13.34 20.82
N VAL A 387 10.38 14.20 19.80
CA VAL A 387 9.17 14.57 19.03
C VAL A 387 8.79 13.48 18.06
N THR A 388 7.52 13.08 18.07
CA THR A 388 6.94 12.14 17.12
C THR A 388 6.01 12.83 16.12
N GLY A 389 5.91 12.24 14.94
CA GLY A 389 4.77 12.48 14.05
C GLY A 389 3.54 11.70 14.51
N GLY A 390 2.46 11.83 13.75
CA GLY A 390 1.22 11.13 14.02
C GLY A 390 0.23 11.28 12.88
N TYR A 391 -1.04 11.03 13.18
CA TYR A 391 -2.10 11.03 12.20
C TYR A 391 -3.32 11.84 12.67
N VAL A 392 -3.85 12.65 11.78
CA VAL A 392 -5.18 13.25 11.90
C VAL A 392 -6.18 12.34 11.21
N ILE A 393 -7.26 12.01 11.91
CA ILE A 393 -8.36 11.19 11.41
C ILE A 393 -9.57 12.08 11.24
N GLY A 394 -10.25 11.98 10.10
CA GLY A 394 -11.43 12.78 9.80
C GLY A 394 -12.60 11.95 9.31
N SER A 395 -13.80 12.48 9.51
CA SER A 395 -15.08 11.89 9.11
C SER A 395 -16.04 12.98 8.70
N PHE A 396 -16.80 12.76 7.64
CA PHE A 396 -17.99 13.56 7.32
C PHE A 396 -18.95 12.76 6.43
N ASP A 397 -20.22 13.13 6.43
CA ASP A 397 -21.24 12.57 5.53
C ASP A 397 -21.50 13.54 4.38
N ILE A 398 -21.81 12.99 3.21
CA ILE A 398 -22.27 13.76 2.05
C ILE A 398 -23.76 13.52 1.84
N VAL A 399 -24.50 14.61 1.73
CA VAL A 399 -25.95 14.59 1.56
C VAL A 399 -26.38 15.24 0.25
N ASP A 400 -27.38 14.64 -0.38
CA ASP A 400 -28.12 15.19 -1.51
C ASP A 400 -29.46 15.73 -0.99
N PRO A 401 -29.62 17.06 -0.89
CA PRO A 401 -30.83 17.69 -0.36
C PRO A 401 -32.06 17.51 -1.27
N GLN A 402 -31.89 16.96 -2.48
CA GLN A 402 -33.01 16.66 -3.38
C GLN A 402 -33.64 15.29 -3.10
N ARG A 403 -32.97 14.44 -2.30
CA ARG A 403 -33.48 13.11 -1.94
C ARG A 403 -34.56 13.18 -0.85
N PRO A 404 -35.44 12.16 -0.75
CA PRO A 404 -36.41 12.07 0.33
C PRO A 404 -35.74 12.06 1.70
N SER A 405 -36.40 12.66 2.68
CA SER A 405 -35.91 12.67 4.08
C SER A 405 -35.68 11.25 4.59
N GLY A 406 -34.50 11.00 5.16
CA GLY A 406 -34.04 9.68 5.58
C GLY A 406 -33.21 8.92 4.54
N GLU A 407 -33.12 9.41 3.31
CA GLU A 407 -32.28 8.88 2.21
C GLU A 407 -31.28 9.92 1.68
N GLU A 408 -31.11 11.02 2.43
CA GLU A 408 -30.30 12.17 2.05
C GLU A 408 -28.81 11.82 1.97
N VAL A 409 -28.30 10.94 2.83
CA VAL A 409 -26.89 10.52 2.83
C VAL A 409 -26.60 9.66 1.61
N VAL A 410 -25.77 10.18 0.71
CA VAL A 410 -25.38 9.49 -0.53
C VAL A 410 -24.01 8.82 -0.42
N ALA A 411 -23.16 9.35 0.45
CA ALA A 411 -21.85 8.78 0.73
C ALA A 411 -21.37 9.16 2.14
N GLN A 412 -20.46 8.35 2.68
CA GLN A 412 -19.75 8.64 3.92
C GLN A 412 -18.25 8.66 3.64
N TYR A 413 -17.55 9.60 4.26
CA TYR A 413 -16.11 9.78 4.08
C TYR A 413 -15.35 9.48 5.38
N ARG A 414 -14.21 8.82 5.23
CA ARG A 414 -13.16 8.72 6.24
C ARG A 414 -11.84 9.16 5.64
N LEU A 415 -11.03 9.86 6.41
CA LEU A 415 -9.68 10.24 6.02
C LEU A 415 -8.69 9.96 7.13
N LEU A 416 -7.45 9.68 6.73
CA LEU A 416 -6.30 9.62 7.62
C LEU A 416 -5.16 10.39 6.96
N HIS A 417 -4.57 11.31 7.71
CA HIS A 417 -3.52 12.21 7.23
C HIS A 417 -2.32 12.13 8.17
N GLN A 418 -1.14 11.80 7.63
CA GLN A 418 0.09 11.79 8.40
C GLN A 418 0.68 13.19 8.53
N TYR A 419 0.99 13.63 9.74
CA TYR A 419 1.89 14.76 9.98
C TYR A 419 3.26 14.28 10.46
N SER A 420 4.30 14.99 10.05
CA SER A 420 5.68 14.70 10.47
C SER A 420 5.97 15.25 11.88
N TYR A 421 7.02 14.76 12.53
CA TYR A 421 7.58 15.34 13.77
C TYR A 421 8.01 16.81 13.60
N THR A 422 8.17 17.30 12.37
CA THR A 422 8.44 18.71 12.08
C THR A 422 7.20 19.59 12.05
N GLN A 423 6.01 19.01 12.22
CA GLN A 423 4.72 19.67 12.10
C GLN A 423 3.98 19.63 13.43
N SER A 424 3.09 20.61 13.63
CA SER A 424 2.29 20.72 14.83
C SER A 424 1.36 19.52 14.99
N PRO A 425 1.40 18.81 16.12
CA PRO A 425 0.44 17.76 16.40
C PRO A 425 -0.94 18.30 16.81
N GLU A 426 -1.03 19.56 17.23
CA GLU A 426 -2.23 20.13 17.86
C GLU A 426 -3.03 21.10 16.98
N PHE A 427 -2.48 21.52 15.84
CA PHE A 427 -3.10 22.58 15.03
C PHE A 427 -3.19 22.17 13.58
N HIS A 428 -4.40 22.15 13.03
CA HIS A 428 -4.64 21.79 11.64
C HIS A 428 -5.74 22.67 11.03
N THR A 429 -5.72 22.81 9.71
CA THR A 429 -6.84 23.38 8.95
C THR A 429 -7.30 22.37 7.92
N PHE A 430 -8.53 21.90 8.07
CA PHE A 430 -9.18 21.05 7.09
C PHE A 430 -9.88 21.92 6.04
N VAL A 431 -9.58 21.67 4.78
CA VAL A 431 -10.12 22.37 3.62
C VAL A 431 -10.91 21.37 2.79
N LEU A 432 -12.16 21.69 2.44
CA LEU A 432 -13.03 20.83 1.63
C LEU A 432 -13.67 21.61 0.49
N LYS A 433 -13.69 21.00 -0.70
CA LYS A 433 -14.44 21.43 -1.89
C LYS A 433 -15.16 20.23 -2.49
N GLY A 434 -16.13 20.48 -3.34
CA GLY A 434 -16.80 19.40 -4.07
C GLY A 434 -17.87 19.88 -5.04
N SER A 435 -18.63 18.95 -5.59
CA SER A 435 -19.66 19.26 -6.59
C SER A 435 -20.81 20.10 -6.01
N GLN A 436 -21.23 21.11 -6.77
CA GLN A 436 -22.40 21.92 -6.41
C GLN A 436 -23.68 21.07 -6.30
N GLY A 437 -24.55 21.45 -5.36
CA GLY A 437 -25.84 20.78 -5.14
C GLY A 437 -25.81 19.72 -4.04
N PHE A 438 -24.63 19.29 -3.60
CA PHE A 438 -24.43 18.44 -2.44
C PHE A 438 -24.03 19.25 -1.21
N HIS A 439 -24.24 18.69 -0.02
CA HIS A 439 -23.82 19.30 1.23
C HIS A 439 -22.97 18.31 2.02
N ALA A 440 -22.05 18.81 2.84
CA ALA A 440 -21.26 18.03 3.77
C ALA A 440 -21.68 18.33 5.22
N THR A 441 -21.78 17.29 6.04
CA THR A 441 -22.28 17.38 7.43
C THR A 441 -21.58 16.37 8.33
N ASN A 442 -21.91 16.38 9.63
CA ASN A 442 -21.39 15.45 10.63
C ASN A 442 -19.87 15.35 10.66
N PHE A 443 -19.19 16.50 10.57
CA PHE A 443 -17.73 16.55 10.60
C PHE A 443 -17.20 16.10 11.96
N ARG A 444 -16.23 15.19 11.97
CA ARG A 444 -15.52 14.75 13.16
C ARG A 444 -14.03 14.63 12.88
N PHE A 445 -13.21 15.00 13.85
CA PHE A 445 -11.77 14.89 13.78
C PHE A 445 -11.22 14.28 15.07
N GLY A 446 -10.22 13.42 14.94
CA GLY A 446 -9.51 12.78 16.04
C GLY A 446 -8.05 12.54 15.67
N HIS A 447 -7.31 11.92 16.58
CA HIS A 447 -5.87 11.75 16.47
C HIS A 447 -5.45 10.30 16.71
N SER A 448 -4.36 9.88 16.07
CA SER A 448 -3.66 8.64 16.42
C SER A 448 -2.16 8.78 16.24
N TYR A 449 -1.37 8.25 17.18
CA TYR A 449 0.09 8.10 17.01
C TYR A 449 0.46 6.92 16.11
N GLY A 450 -0.44 5.94 15.96
CA GLY A 450 -0.28 4.79 15.08
C GLY A 450 -1.06 4.94 13.77
N TYR A 451 -0.53 4.35 12.70
CA TYR A 451 -1.32 4.20 11.48
C TYR A 451 -2.51 3.28 11.73
N LEU A 452 -3.71 3.70 11.31
CA LEU A 452 -4.92 2.88 11.30
C LEU A 452 -5.09 2.25 9.93
N ASP A 453 -5.30 0.94 9.90
CA ASP A 453 -5.76 0.29 8.67
C ASP A 453 -7.20 0.71 8.31
N PRO A 454 -7.67 0.41 7.08
CA PRO A 454 -9.04 0.69 6.67
C PRO A 454 -10.13 0.24 7.64
N GLU A 455 -10.01 -0.94 8.26
CA GLU A 455 -11.04 -1.42 9.21
C GLU A 455 -11.04 -0.55 10.47
N ALA A 456 -9.87 -0.38 11.10
CA ALA A 456 -9.70 0.47 12.28
C ALA A 456 -10.06 1.94 12.00
N LEU A 457 -9.85 2.44 10.79
CA LEU A 457 -10.25 3.78 10.37
C LEU A 457 -11.78 3.96 10.38
N TRP A 458 -12.52 2.93 9.95
CA TRP A 458 -13.99 2.96 9.98
C TRP A 458 -14.57 2.71 11.38
N GLU A 459 -13.85 1.94 12.21
CA GLU A 459 -14.22 1.69 13.61
C GLU A 459 -13.83 2.82 14.57
N PHE A 460 -12.94 3.73 14.16
CA PHE A 460 -12.46 4.83 15.00
C PHE A 460 -13.61 5.67 15.57
N ASP A 461 -13.63 5.82 16.90
CA ASP A 461 -14.64 6.55 17.65
C ASP A 461 -14.09 7.56 18.68
N GLU A 462 -12.76 7.68 18.81
CA GLU A 462 -12.07 8.61 19.71
C GLU A 462 -12.01 10.05 19.15
N TRP A 463 -13.18 10.62 18.84
CA TRP A 463 -13.29 11.96 18.25
C TRP A 463 -12.96 13.06 19.26
N MET A 464 -12.07 13.97 18.87
CA MET A 464 -11.65 15.13 19.67
C MET A 464 -12.41 16.41 19.28
N THR A 465 -12.93 16.49 18.07
CA THR A 465 -13.68 17.64 17.54
C THR A 465 -14.88 17.15 16.76
N GLU A 466 -16.07 17.66 17.07
CA GLU A 466 -17.31 17.37 16.34
C GLU A 466 -18.00 18.67 15.93
N ILE A 467 -18.42 18.76 14.68
CA ILE A 467 -19.07 19.94 14.11
C ILE A 467 -20.37 19.50 13.44
N ALA A 468 -21.50 19.84 14.08
CA ALA A 468 -22.83 19.53 13.59
C ALA A 468 -23.33 20.47 12.46
N LYS A 469 -22.51 21.45 12.06
CA LYS A 469 -22.87 22.41 11.02
C LYS A 469 -22.79 21.75 9.64
N GLU A 470 -23.83 21.96 8.86
CA GLU A 470 -23.91 21.58 7.46
C GLU A 470 -23.34 22.70 6.57
N TYR A 471 -22.61 22.30 5.53
CA TYR A 471 -21.99 23.22 4.58
C TYR A 471 -22.35 22.82 3.14
N PRO A 472 -22.80 23.74 2.28
CA PRO A 472 -22.98 23.45 0.86
C PRO A 472 -21.62 23.23 0.21
N LEU A 473 -21.51 22.21 -0.64
CA LEU A 473 -20.34 21.96 -1.47
C LEU A 473 -20.37 22.84 -2.72
N GLY A 474 -19.17 23.18 -3.20
CA GLY A 474 -18.94 23.94 -4.40
C GLY A 474 -17.45 24.26 -4.58
N GLU A 475 -17.18 25.20 -5.48
CA GLU A 475 -15.83 25.71 -5.78
C GLU A 475 -15.22 26.51 -4.60
N GLU A 476 -16.08 27.16 -3.82
CA GLU A 476 -15.65 27.88 -2.62
C GLU A 476 -15.28 26.88 -1.52
N ALA A 477 -14.05 26.99 -1.01
CA ALA A 477 -13.54 26.08 -0.01
C ALA A 477 -14.23 26.30 1.35
N ILE A 478 -14.62 25.19 1.97
CA ILE A 478 -14.97 25.14 3.39
C ILE A 478 -13.67 24.99 4.17
N GLU A 479 -13.39 25.94 5.08
CA GLU A 479 -12.23 25.86 5.98
C GLU A 479 -12.70 25.59 7.42
N ILE A 480 -12.14 24.55 8.03
CA ILE A 480 -12.39 24.16 9.41
C ILE A 480 -11.06 24.17 10.16
N ALA A 481 -10.93 25.08 11.13
CA ALA A 481 -9.80 25.07 12.05
C ALA A 481 -9.98 23.98 13.12
N ILE A 482 -8.92 23.20 13.33
CA ILE A 482 -8.83 22.14 14.32
C ILE A 482 -7.75 22.55 15.32
N ASP A 483 -8.12 22.64 16.59
CA ASP A 483 -7.27 23.09 17.69
C ASP A 483 -7.40 22.10 18.85
N TRP A 484 -6.31 21.39 19.11
CA TRP A 484 -6.18 20.40 20.17
C TRP A 484 -5.15 20.81 21.22
N ALA A 485 -4.91 22.11 21.38
CA ALA A 485 -3.92 22.63 22.31
C ALA A 485 -4.04 22.00 23.72
N GLY A 486 -3.02 21.25 24.13
CA GLY A 486 -2.97 20.59 25.44
C GLY A 486 -3.94 19.43 25.63
N LEU A 487 -4.57 18.92 24.57
CA LEU A 487 -5.51 17.80 24.62
C LEU A 487 -4.87 16.45 24.27
N LEU A 488 -3.71 16.45 23.60
CA LEU A 488 -3.09 15.21 23.13
C LEU A 488 -2.36 14.44 24.23
N PRO A 489 -2.55 13.11 24.31
CA PRO A 489 -1.84 12.25 25.26
C PRO A 489 -0.47 11.85 24.68
N TYR A 490 0.49 12.76 24.75
CA TYR A 490 1.86 12.50 24.25
C TYR A 490 2.47 11.22 24.86
N PRO A 491 3.13 10.38 24.04
CA PRO A 491 3.93 9.25 24.49
C PRO A 491 4.89 9.62 25.64
N GLU A 492 5.10 8.67 26.55
CA GLU A 492 6.03 8.84 27.68
C GLU A 492 7.44 9.14 27.17
N GLY A 493 7.97 10.31 27.51
CA GLY A 493 9.30 10.78 27.10
C GLY A 493 9.30 12.00 26.18
N GLU A 494 8.18 12.31 25.53
CA GLU A 494 8.08 13.45 24.61
C GLU A 494 7.99 14.79 25.37
N ASP A 495 8.99 15.67 25.19
CA ASP A 495 9.10 16.98 25.85
C ASP A 495 8.61 18.13 24.94
N ILE A 496 7.35 18.04 24.50
CA ILE A 496 6.67 19.12 23.77
C ILE A 496 6.15 20.19 24.74
N THR A 497 5.77 19.80 25.96
CA THR A 497 5.08 20.65 26.95
C THR A 497 5.86 21.89 27.41
N GLY A 498 7.20 21.89 27.28
CA GLY A 498 8.06 23.03 27.62
C GLY A 498 8.49 23.90 26.44
N ARG A 499 8.10 23.56 25.20
CA ARG A 499 8.73 24.11 23.98
C ARG A 499 7.83 24.39 22.80
N ILE A 500 6.51 24.13 22.86
CA ILE A 500 5.58 24.90 22.03
C ILE A 500 5.75 26.34 22.52
N PRO A 501 6.51 27.21 21.83
CA PRO A 501 6.56 28.61 22.24
C PRO A 501 5.11 29.05 22.24
N ASP A 502 4.69 29.89 23.19
CA ASP A 502 3.42 30.61 23.08
C ASP A 502 3.19 30.91 21.60
N ILE A 503 2.24 30.19 20.96
CA ILE A 503 1.89 30.38 19.57
C ILE A 503 1.21 31.74 19.58
N GLU A 504 2.03 32.80 19.62
CA GLU A 504 1.62 34.15 19.34
C GLU A 504 0.96 34.05 17.97
N GLN A 505 -0.29 34.48 17.92
CA GLN A 505 -1.27 34.34 16.84
C GLN A 505 -0.85 34.98 15.49
N GLY A 506 0.42 34.97 15.08
CA GLY A 506 0.92 35.79 13.99
C GLY A 506 2.12 35.29 13.20
N LEU A 507 2.70 34.12 13.49
CA LEU A 507 3.86 33.60 12.74
C LEU A 507 3.66 32.16 12.24
N MET A 508 2.55 31.88 11.56
CA MET A 508 2.47 30.69 10.71
C MET A 508 2.91 31.03 9.28
N LYS A 509 4.02 30.43 8.82
CA LYS A 509 4.33 30.38 7.39
C LYS A 509 3.48 29.25 6.78
N ARG A 510 2.46 29.62 6.00
CA ARG A 510 1.86 28.71 5.03
C ARG A 510 2.91 28.43 3.95
N LEU A 511 3.01 27.18 3.47
CA LEU A 511 3.75 26.93 2.24
C LEU A 511 3.07 27.70 1.10
N PRO A 512 3.84 28.29 0.18
CA PRO A 512 3.30 29.08 -0.93
C PRO A 512 2.48 28.25 -1.93
#